data_AF-A0A3M1KKW1-F1
#
_entry.id   AF-A0A3M1KKW1-F1
#
_cell.length_a   1.000
_cell.length_b   1.000
_cell.length_c   1.000
_cell.angle_alpha   90.00
_cell.angle_beta   90.00
_cell.angle_gamma   90.00
#
_symmetry.space_group_name_H-M   'P 1'
#
loop_
_entity.id
_entity.type
_entity.pdbx_description
1 polymer ?
#
loop_
_entity_poly.entity_id
_entity_poly.type
_entity_poly.pdbx_seq_one_letter_code
_entity_poly.pdbx_strand_id
1 'polypeptide(L)'
;MAADSIHVDLTLAGAGVFVSDDDAQFEQRHRLPDGGFGGIEELRLERSFSGDGTLRLTGHALFEQHDYAADFLLDAPDKGFLRAGYREFRTWTDGSAGFFPQAGATFFQPEDDELTLDRGEAWVAAGLRLPGRPKLDLAYRHQTRDGSKNSLVWGDTNATGGFGTRSIVPAFLDVDETSDIVEA
;
A
#
# COMPACT_ATOMS: atom_id res chain seq x y z
N MET A 1 42.30 -6.08 -7.63
CA MET A 1 41.02 -6.80 -7.55
C MET A 1 40.23 -6.20 -6.41
N ALA A 2 39.05 -5.65 -6.67
CA ALA A 2 38.14 -5.28 -5.57
C ALA A 2 37.73 -6.56 -4.84
N ALA A 3 37.78 -6.55 -3.51
CA ALA A 3 37.35 -7.67 -2.69
C ALA A 3 35.81 -7.76 -2.72
N ASP A 4 35.26 -8.96 -2.75
CA ASP A 4 33.85 -9.19 -2.47
C ASP A 4 33.54 -8.58 -1.09
N SER A 5 32.56 -7.69 -1.03
CA SER A 5 32.07 -7.09 0.22
C SER A 5 30.58 -7.35 0.38
N ILE A 6 30.14 -7.50 1.63
CA ILE A 6 28.73 -7.59 1.99
C ILE A 6 28.45 -6.55 3.09
N HIS A 7 27.38 -5.79 2.89
CA HIS A 7 26.85 -4.81 3.84
C HIS A 7 25.43 -5.21 4.19
N VAL A 8 25.12 -5.19 5.48
CA VAL A 8 23.79 -5.54 5.99
C VAL A 8 23.40 -4.52 7.06
N ASP A 9 22.30 -3.83 6.83
CA ASP A 9 21.65 -2.94 7.79
C ASP A 9 20.24 -3.46 8.08
N LEU A 10 19.86 -3.45 9.35
CA LEU A 10 18.54 -3.86 9.83
C LEU A 10 18.08 -2.89 10.93
N THR A 11 16.94 -2.25 10.69
CA THR A 11 16.28 -1.37 11.65
C THR A 11 14.92 -1.95 11.99
N LEU A 12 14.64 -2.03 13.29
CA LEU A 12 13.34 -2.44 13.83
C LEU A 12 12.68 -1.23 14.47
N ALA A 13 11.38 -1.07 14.25
CA ALA A 13 10.59 0.00 14.84
C ALA A 13 9.28 -0.54 15.42
N GLY A 14 8.75 0.17 16.40
CA GLY A 14 7.44 -0.10 16.97
C GLY A 14 6.90 1.13 17.69
N ALA A 15 5.60 1.35 17.57
CA ALA A 15 4.87 2.43 18.21
C ALA A 15 3.43 1.99 18.47
N GLY A 16 2.65 2.87 19.09
CA GLY A 16 1.23 2.63 19.25
C GLY A 16 0.48 3.91 19.57
N VAL A 17 -0.76 3.96 19.11
CA VAL A 17 -1.71 5.01 19.44
C VAL A 17 -2.94 4.34 20.04
N PHE A 18 -3.61 5.03 20.97
CA PHE A 18 -4.87 4.57 21.53
C PHE A 18 -5.87 5.68 21.32
N VAL A 19 -6.85 5.40 20.48
CA VAL A 19 -7.92 6.34 20.13
C VAL A 19 -9.15 6.04 20.97
N SER A 20 -9.98 7.05 21.13
CA SER A 20 -11.29 6.91 21.75
C SER A 20 -12.25 7.75 20.94
N ASP A 21 -13.48 7.25 20.77
CA ASP A 21 -14.58 7.87 20.01
C ASP A 21 -14.56 7.47 18.52
N ASP A 22 -13.79 8.16 17.68
CA ASP A 22 -13.84 8.00 16.22
C ASP A 22 -12.47 7.55 15.66
N ASP A 23 -12.28 6.23 15.65
CA ASP A 23 -11.06 5.56 15.23
C ASP A 23 -10.87 5.70 13.71
N ALA A 24 -11.93 5.48 12.92
CA ALA A 24 -11.92 5.61 11.46
C ALA A 24 -11.47 7.02 10.98
N GLN A 25 -11.95 8.09 11.62
CA GLN A 25 -11.49 9.45 11.32
C GLN A 25 -10.02 9.67 11.69
N PHE A 26 -9.58 9.11 12.82
CA PHE A 26 -8.18 9.19 13.22
C PHE A 26 -7.29 8.50 12.18
N GLU A 27 -7.60 7.26 11.82
CA GLU A 27 -6.82 6.47 10.86
C GLU A 27 -6.79 7.14 9.48
N GLN A 28 -7.92 7.68 9.03
CA GLN A 28 -7.98 8.44 7.78
C GLN A 28 -7.07 9.67 7.79
N ARG A 29 -7.04 10.43 8.90
CA ARG A 29 -6.29 11.68 9.03
C ARG A 29 -4.80 11.45 9.25
N HIS A 30 -4.44 10.46 10.07
CA HIS A 30 -3.08 10.23 10.53
C HIS A 30 -2.36 9.11 9.78
N ARG A 31 -3.10 8.26 9.04
CA ARG A 31 -2.55 7.11 8.32
C ARG A 31 -1.80 6.15 9.24
N LEU A 32 -2.34 5.97 10.45
CA LEU A 32 -1.83 5.08 11.47
C LEU A 32 -3.00 4.28 12.03
N PRO A 33 -2.84 2.97 12.28
CA PRO A 33 -3.90 2.17 12.89
C PRO A 33 -4.10 2.56 14.36
N ASP A 34 -5.29 2.28 14.89
CA ASP A 34 -5.45 2.19 16.35
C ASP A 34 -4.70 0.98 16.91
N GLY A 35 -4.13 1.14 18.10
CA GLY A 35 -3.34 0.11 18.77
C GLY A 35 -1.85 0.13 18.45
N GLY A 36 -1.20 -1.00 18.72
CA GLY A 36 0.24 -1.17 18.58
C GLY A 36 0.62 -1.66 17.19
N PHE A 37 1.67 -1.09 16.60
CA PHE A 37 2.18 -1.45 15.28
C PHE A 37 3.71 -1.43 15.26
N GLY A 38 4.30 -2.09 14.27
CA GLY A 38 5.75 -2.15 14.15
C GLY A 38 6.25 -3.25 13.24
N GLY A 39 7.56 -3.42 13.19
CA GLY A 39 8.20 -4.45 12.39
C GLY A 39 9.58 -4.03 11.91
N ILE A 40 9.91 -4.41 10.68
CA ILE A 40 11.16 -4.05 10.01
C ILE A 40 10.95 -2.72 9.33
N GLU A 41 11.58 -1.66 9.83
CA GLU A 41 11.55 -0.33 9.21
C GLU A 41 12.50 -0.24 8.03
N GLU A 42 13.67 -0.86 8.15
CA GLU A 42 14.63 -0.94 7.05
C GLU A 42 15.36 -2.29 7.10
N LEU A 43 15.39 -2.96 5.96
CA LEU A 43 16.35 -3.99 5.63
C LEU A 43 17.15 -3.49 4.42
N ARG A 44 18.47 -3.54 4.51
CA ARG A 44 19.37 -3.31 3.37
C ARG A 44 20.44 -4.37 3.38
N LEU A 45 20.54 -5.10 2.28
CA LEU A 45 21.64 -6.02 2.01
C LEU A 45 22.24 -5.62 0.67
N GLU A 46 23.52 -5.34 0.66
CA GLU A 46 24.27 -5.00 -0.55
C GLU A 46 25.51 -5.88 -0.64
N ARG A 47 25.72 -6.48 -1.82
CA ARG A 47 26.89 -7.29 -2.12
C ARG A 47 27.49 -6.85 -3.46
N SER A 48 28.78 -6.56 -3.44
CA SER A 48 29.56 -6.30 -4.64
C SER A 48 30.35 -7.54 -5.04
N PHE A 49 30.41 -7.81 -6.33
CA PHE A 49 31.16 -8.92 -6.92
C PHE A 49 32.34 -8.40 -7.75
N SER A 50 33.31 -9.26 -8.01
CA SER A 50 34.34 -8.98 -9.02
C SER A 50 33.72 -8.67 -10.40
N GLY A 51 34.17 -7.61 -11.07
CA GLY A 51 33.68 -7.20 -12.40
C GLY A 51 32.46 -6.27 -12.36
N ASP A 52 32.43 -5.34 -11.41
CA ASP A 52 31.43 -4.26 -11.23
C ASP A 52 29.98 -4.75 -11.05
N GLY A 53 29.78 -6.03 -10.77
CA GLY A 53 28.47 -6.59 -10.47
C GLY A 53 28.02 -6.22 -9.06
N THR A 54 26.73 -5.95 -8.89
CA THR A 54 26.11 -5.65 -7.60
C THR A 54 24.82 -6.44 -7.41
N LEU A 55 24.59 -6.90 -6.19
CA LEU A 55 23.32 -7.43 -5.71
C LEU A 55 22.84 -6.54 -4.57
N ARG A 56 21.59 -6.10 -4.64
CA ARG A 56 20.93 -5.31 -3.60
C ARG A 56 19.58 -5.93 -3.27
N LEU A 57 19.32 -6.10 -1.99
CA LEU A 57 18.01 -6.42 -1.44
C LEU A 57 17.66 -5.31 -0.44
N THR A 58 16.55 -4.61 -0.66
CA THR A 58 16.01 -3.66 0.32
C THR A 58 14.57 -3.99 0.64
N GLY A 59 14.08 -3.55 1.79
CA GLY A 59 12.67 -3.67 2.10
C GLY A 59 12.30 -3.17 3.48
N HIS A 60 11.00 -3.20 3.74
CA HIS A 60 10.38 -2.92 5.03
C HIS A 60 9.12 -3.78 5.17
N ALA A 61 8.73 -4.05 6.41
CA ALA A 61 7.53 -4.78 6.74
C ALA A 61 6.98 -4.28 8.07
N LEU A 62 5.97 -3.42 7.99
CA LEU A 62 5.30 -2.80 9.14
C LEU A 62 3.94 -3.47 9.34
N PHE A 63 3.89 -4.36 10.32
CA PHE A 63 2.68 -5.08 10.72
C PHE A 63 1.65 -4.11 11.34
N GLU A 64 0.37 -4.44 11.20
CA GLU A 64 -0.80 -3.61 11.53
C GLU A 64 -0.96 -2.34 10.67
N GLN A 65 0.14 -1.72 10.23
CA GLN A 65 0.10 -0.63 9.24
C GLN A 65 -0.16 -1.11 7.80
N HIS A 66 -0.01 -2.42 7.54
CA HIS A 66 -0.13 -3.00 6.20
C HIS A 66 0.73 -2.27 5.17
N ASP A 67 1.99 -2.01 5.54
CA ASP A 67 2.98 -1.34 4.70
C ASP A 67 4.19 -2.25 4.52
N TYR A 68 4.35 -2.76 3.30
CA TYR A 68 5.34 -3.77 2.95
C TYR A 68 6.05 -3.37 1.67
N ALA A 69 7.37 -3.54 1.62
CA ALA A 69 8.12 -3.51 0.37
C ALA A 69 9.29 -4.48 0.42
N ALA A 70 9.58 -5.09 -0.73
CA ALA A 70 10.79 -5.87 -0.97
C ALA A 70 11.27 -5.60 -2.39
N ASP A 71 12.53 -5.20 -2.51
CA ASP A 71 13.18 -4.79 -3.75
C ASP A 71 14.45 -5.61 -3.93
N PHE A 72 14.51 -6.38 -5.01
CA PHE A 72 15.70 -7.10 -5.45
C PHE A 72 16.28 -6.48 -6.71
N LEU A 73 17.58 -6.26 -6.72
CA LEU A 73 18.36 -5.85 -7.87
C LEU A 73 19.61 -6.73 -7.98
N LEU A 74 19.79 -7.34 -9.15
CA LEU A 74 21.07 -7.86 -9.62
C LEU A 74 21.47 -7.04 -10.85
N ASP A 75 22.56 -6.30 -10.75
CA ASP A 75 23.10 -5.52 -11.87
C ASP A 75 24.50 -6.02 -12.20
N ALA A 76 24.72 -6.29 -13.49
CA ALA A 76 26.02 -6.68 -14.02
C ALA A 76 26.21 -5.87 -15.30
N PRO A 77 26.89 -4.71 -15.26
CA PRO A 77 26.86 -3.70 -16.32
C PRO A 77 27.10 -4.25 -17.75
N ASP A 78 28.05 -5.17 -17.89
CA ASP A 78 28.43 -5.78 -19.18
C ASP A 78 27.60 -7.02 -19.58
N LYS A 79 26.65 -7.44 -18.74
CA LYS A 79 25.82 -8.63 -18.96
C LYS A 79 24.34 -8.27 -19.03
N GLY A 80 23.86 -7.41 -18.15
CA GLY A 80 22.45 -7.12 -18.01
C GLY A 80 22.04 -6.80 -16.58
N PHE A 81 20.74 -6.86 -16.34
CA PHE A 81 20.16 -6.69 -15.00
C PHE A 81 18.93 -7.58 -14.80
N LEU A 82 18.62 -7.83 -13.54
CA LEU A 82 17.35 -8.37 -13.08
C LEU A 82 16.87 -7.51 -11.90
N ARG A 83 15.64 -7.01 -12.00
CA ARG A 83 14.92 -6.30 -10.95
C ARG A 83 13.65 -7.07 -10.67
N ALA A 84 13.34 -7.27 -9.40
CA ALA A 84 12.06 -7.84 -9.01
C ALA A 84 11.67 -7.25 -7.66
N GLY A 85 10.38 -7.24 -7.36
CA GLY A 85 9.95 -6.80 -6.06
C GLY A 85 8.45 -6.88 -5.85
N TYR A 86 8.07 -6.48 -4.66
CA TYR A 86 6.71 -6.38 -4.18
C TYR A 86 6.57 -5.12 -3.34
N ARG A 87 5.43 -4.45 -3.43
CA ARG A 87 5.03 -3.41 -2.49
C ARG A 87 3.55 -3.47 -2.23
N GLU A 88 3.16 -3.17 -1.00
CA GLU A 88 1.77 -3.07 -0.57
C GLU A 88 1.65 -1.95 0.44
N PHE A 89 0.58 -1.17 0.34
CA PHE A 89 0.22 -0.19 1.36
C PHE A 89 -1.30 -0.10 1.53
N ARG A 90 -1.74 0.12 2.76
CA ARG A 90 -3.13 0.36 3.12
C ARG A 90 -3.48 1.84 3.08
N THR A 91 -4.72 2.13 2.70
CA THR A 91 -5.34 3.43 2.96
C THR A 91 -6.64 3.25 3.73
N TRP A 92 -6.78 4.03 4.79
CA TRP A 92 -7.99 4.14 5.58
C TRP A 92 -8.90 5.26 5.06
N THR A 93 -10.21 5.02 5.08
CA THR A 93 -11.23 6.04 4.85
C THR A 93 -12.32 5.91 5.89
N ASP A 94 -12.77 7.04 6.38
CA ASP A 94 -13.87 7.15 7.33
C ASP A 94 -15.20 6.90 6.61
N GLY A 95 -15.93 5.88 7.07
CA GLY A 95 -17.25 5.49 6.62
C GLY A 95 -18.39 6.30 7.25
N SER A 96 -18.09 7.26 8.11
CA SER A 96 -19.05 8.11 8.80
C SER A 96 -20.05 8.78 7.86
N ALA A 97 -21.27 8.88 8.38
CA ALA A 97 -22.44 9.28 7.62
C ALA A 97 -22.82 10.75 7.75
N GLY A 98 -23.89 11.12 7.06
CA GLY A 98 -24.55 12.41 7.26
C GLY A 98 -25.20 12.48 8.63
N PHE A 99 -24.94 13.58 9.32
CA PHE A 99 -25.65 13.95 10.55
C PHE A 99 -26.96 14.66 10.23
N PHE A 100 -28.08 14.20 10.79
CA PHE A 100 -29.37 14.87 10.64
C PHE A 100 -29.96 15.31 11.99
N PRO A 101 -29.75 16.57 12.41
CA PRO A 101 -30.16 17.03 13.73
C PRO A 101 -31.69 17.06 13.93
N GLN A 102 -32.45 17.26 12.86
CA GLN A 102 -33.91 17.50 12.94
C GLN A 102 -34.73 16.22 13.21
N ALA A 103 -34.15 15.03 13.05
CA ALA A 103 -34.79 13.75 13.37
C ALA A 103 -34.21 13.11 14.64
N GLY A 104 -33.88 13.91 15.65
CA GLY A 104 -33.34 13.39 16.92
C GLY A 104 -31.83 13.17 16.92
N ALA A 105 -31.08 13.99 16.17
CA ALA A 105 -29.62 13.93 16.10
C ALA A 105 -29.07 12.56 15.66
N THR A 106 -29.63 12.02 14.57
CA THR A 106 -29.25 10.71 14.05
C THR A 106 -28.06 10.81 13.11
N PHE A 107 -27.07 9.95 13.33
CA PHE A 107 -26.07 9.58 12.33
C PHE A 107 -26.57 8.36 11.54
N PHE A 108 -26.40 8.38 10.23
CA PHE A 108 -26.76 7.25 9.35
C PHE A 108 -25.58 6.33 9.07
N GLN A 109 -24.82 5.98 10.10
CA GLN A 109 -23.54 5.26 9.96
C GLN A 109 -23.72 3.74 9.83
N PRO A 110 -22.82 3.05 9.12
CA PRO A 110 -22.74 1.59 9.16
C PRO A 110 -22.33 1.10 10.56
N GLU A 111 -22.45 -0.21 10.79
CA GLU A 111 -21.95 -0.84 12.03
C GLU A 111 -20.42 -0.82 12.12
N ASP A 112 -19.74 -0.81 10.97
CA ASP A 112 -18.29 -0.71 10.80
C ASP A 112 -18.00 0.40 9.77
N ASP A 113 -17.32 1.46 10.22
CA ASP A 113 -16.92 2.62 9.43
C ASP A 113 -15.41 2.70 9.18
N GLU A 114 -14.64 1.70 9.62
CA GLU A 114 -13.19 1.59 9.44
C GLU A 114 -12.87 0.95 8.09
N LEU A 115 -13.11 1.70 7.01
CA LEU A 115 -12.92 1.18 5.66
C LEU A 115 -11.46 1.20 5.25
N THR A 116 -10.95 0.06 4.80
CA THR A 116 -9.56 -0.10 4.37
C THR A 116 -9.46 -0.59 2.93
N LEU A 117 -8.50 -0.03 2.19
CA LEU A 117 -8.19 -0.42 0.82
C LEU A 117 -6.69 -0.66 0.68
N ASP A 118 -6.33 -1.90 0.40
CA ASP A 118 -4.96 -2.34 0.18
C ASP A 118 -4.60 -2.25 -1.30
N ARG A 119 -3.37 -1.80 -1.59
CA ARG A 119 -2.86 -1.66 -2.96
C ARG A 119 -1.54 -2.38 -3.08
N GLY A 120 -1.55 -3.49 -3.82
CA GLY A 120 -0.36 -4.29 -4.10
C GLY A 120 0.22 -4.02 -5.49
N GLU A 121 1.53 -4.15 -5.61
CA GLU A 121 2.21 -4.26 -6.90
C GLU A 121 3.36 -5.27 -6.79
N ALA A 122 3.35 -6.29 -7.65
CA ALA A 122 4.48 -7.18 -7.90
C ALA A 122 5.10 -6.85 -9.26
N TRP A 123 6.42 -6.83 -9.36
CA TRP A 123 7.10 -6.55 -10.63
C TRP A 123 8.31 -7.44 -10.85
N VAL A 124 8.61 -7.64 -12.13
CA VAL A 124 9.88 -8.21 -12.60
C VAL A 124 10.31 -7.49 -13.88
N ALA A 125 11.58 -7.13 -13.96
CA ALA A 125 12.17 -6.54 -15.14
C ALA A 125 13.56 -7.11 -15.36
N ALA A 126 13.90 -7.46 -16.60
CA ALA A 126 15.20 -7.97 -16.97
C ALA A 126 15.69 -7.30 -18.24
N GLY A 127 17.01 -7.13 -18.32
CA GLY A 127 17.64 -6.58 -19.52
C GLY A 127 18.96 -7.24 -19.84
N LEU A 128 19.30 -7.30 -21.13
CA LEU A 128 20.54 -7.85 -21.67
C LEU A 128 21.41 -6.73 -22.25
N ARG A 129 22.68 -6.66 -21.84
CA ARG A 129 23.61 -5.56 -22.16
C ARG A 129 24.96 -6.02 -22.70
N LEU A 130 24.97 -7.15 -23.41
CA LEU A 130 26.20 -7.75 -23.92
C LEU A 130 26.91 -6.83 -24.94
N PRO A 131 28.24 -6.60 -24.81
CA PRO A 131 28.99 -5.78 -25.76
C PRO A 131 28.83 -6.26 -27.21
N GLY A 132 28.55 -5.34 -28.13
CA GLY A 132 28.41 -5.63 -29.56
C GLY A 132 27.13 -6.39 -29.95
N ARG A 133 26.16 -6.55 -29.03
CA ARG A 133 24.85 -7.14 -29.31
C ARG A 133 23.72 -6.11 -29.11
N PRO A 134 22.54 -6.30 -29.73
CA PRO A 134 21.37 -5.51 -29.41
C PRO A 134 21.04 -5.58 -27.92
N LYS A 135 20.61 -4.44 -27.36
CA LYS A 135 20.05 -4.38 -26.01
C LYS A 135 18.59 -4.86 -26.07
N LEU A 136 18.18 -5.62 -25.08
CA LEU A 136 16.82 -6.13 -24.93
C LEU A 136 16.40 -5.88 -23.49
N ASP A 137 15.27 -5.22 -23.29
CA ASP A 137 14.67 -5.00 -21.97
C ASP A 137 13.23 -5.53 -21.99
N LEU A 138 12.78 -6.12 -20.90
CA LEU A 138 11.41 -6.59 -20.70
C LEU A 138 11.00 -6.34 -19.27
N ALA A 139 9.79 -5.83 -19.06
CA ALA A 139 9.20 -5.66 -17.74
C ALA A 139 7.75 -6.14 -17.70
N TYR A 140 7.38 -6.64 -16.53
CA TYR A 140 6.03 -7.05 -16.17
C TYR A 140 5.68 -6.48 -14.80
N ARG A 141 4.44 -5.99 -14.67
CA ARG A 141 3.85 -5.53 -13.41
C ARG A 141 2.45 -6.11 -13.25
N HIS A 142 2.17 -6.58 -12.04
CA HIS A 142 0.86 -7.03 -11.60
C HIS A 142 0.42 -6.12 -10.45
N GLN A 143 -0.73 -5.48 -10.59
CA GLN A 143 -1.29 -4.54 -9.61
C GLN A 143 -2.61 -5.07 -9.07
N THR A 144 -2.83 -4.91 -7.76
CA THR A 144 -4.07 -5.30 -7.08
C THR A 144 -4.63 -4.14 -6.28
N ARG A 145 -5.95 -4.10 -6.14
CA ARG A 145 -6.65 -3.24 -5.19
C ARG A 145 -7.76 -4.05 -4.55
N ASP A 146 -7.73 -4.22 -3.24
CA ASP A 146 -8.67 -5.06 -2.50
C ASP A 146 -9.14 -4.37 -1.22
N GLY A 147 -10.44 -4.40 -0.97
CA GLY A 147 -11.07 -3.86 0.24
C GLY A 147 -12.13 -2.80 -0.04
N SER A 148 -12.51 -2.06 0.99
CA SER A 148 -13.60 -1.09 0.94
C SER A 148 -13.11 0.35 1.05
N LYS A 149 -13.81 1.29 0.42
CA LYS A 149 -13.56 2.71 0.62
C LYS A 149 -14.83 3.54 0.57
N ASN A 150 -14.79 4.74 1.15
CA ASN A 150 -15.89 5.68 1.08
C ASN A 150 -16.22 6.14 -0.37
N SER A 151 -17.48 6.49 -0.58
CA SER A 151 -17.99 7.04 -1.84
C SER A 151 -18.38 8.51 -1.70
N LEU A 152 -18.21 9.26 -2.79
CA LEU A 152 -18.79 10.60 -2.92
C LEU A 152 -20.26 10.57 -3.36
N VAL A 153 -20.78 9.39 -3.71
CA VAL A 153 -22.19 9.17 -4.01
C VAL A 153 -22.90 8.74 -2.74
N TRP A 154 -24.06 9.31 -2.48
CA TRP A 154 -24.80 9.11 -1.24
C TRP A 154 -26.18 8.53 -1.55
N GLY A 155 -26.61 7.58 -0.72
CA GLY A 155 -27.96 7.03 -0.75
C GLY A 155 -28.99 7.97 -0.14
N ASP A 156 -30.25 7.77 -0.47
CA ASP A 156 -31.36 8.52 0.08
C ASP A 156 -32.09 7.79 1.22
N THR A 157 -32.74 8.57 2.09
CA THR A 157 -33.55 8.04 3.19
C THR A 157 -34.76 8.92 3.48
N ASN A 158 -35.85 8.27 3.89
CA ASN A 158 -37.05 8.92 4.42
C ASN A 158 -37.11 8.89 5.95
N ALA A 159 -36.09 8.34 6.62
CA ALA A 159 -35.97 8.29 8.08
C ALA A 159 -35.58 9.66 8.67
N THR A 160 -36.20 10.73 8.17
CA THR A 160 -35.83 12.12 8.43
C THR A 160 -36.87 12.81 9.29
N GLY A 161 -37.66 12.08 10.08
CA GLY A 161 -38.65 12.67 10.99
C GLY A 161 -39.74 13.50 10.29
N GLY A 162 -40.07 13.18 9.02
CA GLY A 162 -41.09 13.90 8.25
C GLY A 162 -40.55 15.10 7.44
N PHE A 163 -39.24 15.33 7.43
CA PHE A 163 -38.61 16.43 6.68
C PHE A 163 -38.31 16.11 5.20
N GLY A 164 -38.97 15.08 4.66
CA GLY A 164 -38.84 14.61 3.28
C GLY A 164 -37.58 13.77 3.04
N THR A 165 -37.46 13.21 1.84
CA THR A 165 -36.31 12.41 1.41
C THR A 165 -35.02 13.21 1.44
N ARG A 166 -33.94 12.64 1.99
CA ARG A 166 -32.61 13.26 2.06
C ARG A 166 -31.53 12.30 1.59
N SER A 167 -30.60 12.78 0.77
CA SER A 167 -29.40 12.04 0.34
C SER A 167 -28.30 12.16 1.40
N ILE A 168 -28.44 11.40 2.49
CA ILE A 168 -27.59 11.48 3.70
C ILE A 168 -27.09 10.11 4.17
N VAL A 169 -27.42 9.03 3.45
CA VAL A 169 -26.93 7.69 3.74
C VAL A 169 -25.58 7.52 3.05
N PRO A 170 -24.51 7.12 3.76
CA PRO A 170 -23.22 6.89 3.13
C PRO A 170 -23.31 5.71 2.18
N ALA A 171 -22.49 5.73 1.13
CA ALA A 171 -22.28 4.57 0.29
C ALA A 171 -20.79 4.23 0.27
N PHE A 172 -20.51 2.96 0.04
CA PHE A 172 -19.17 2.40 0.02
C PHE A 172 -18.92 1.72 -1.30
N LEU A 173 -17.66 1.67 -1.68
CA LEU A 173 -17.19 0.92 -2.82
C LEU A 173 -16.44 -0.29 -2.29
N ASP A 174 -16.97 -1.47 -2.58
CA ASP A 174 -16.24 -2.72 -2.47
C ASP A 174 -15.37 -2.86 -3.74
N VAL A 175 -14.07 -2.97 -3.54
CA VAL A 175 -13.07 -2.93 -4.59
C VAL A 175 -12.35 -4.26 -4.61
N ASP A 176 -12.45 -4.96 -5.74
CA ASP A 176 -11.63 -6.11 -6.10
C ASP A 176 -11.17 -5.87 -7.55
N GLU A 177 -9.95 -5.37 -7.70
CA GLU A 177 -9.38 -5.00 -8.99
C GLU A 177 -8.00 -5.61 -9.18
N THR A 178 -7.74 -6.06 -10.41
CA THR A 178 -6.42 -6.55 -10.85
C THR A 178 -6.05 -5.92 -12.19
N SER A 179 -4.76 -5.65 -12.41
CA SER A 179 -4.24 -5.10 -13.66
C SER A 179 -2.85 -5.63 -13.97
N ASP A 180 -2.63 -6.06 -15.21
CA ASP A 180 -1.35 -6.55 -15.72
C ASP A 180 -0.78 -5.61 -16.78
N ILE A 181 0.51 -5.30 -16.68
CA ILE A 181 1.22 -4.38 -17.57
C ILE A 181 2.49 -5.05 -18.07
N VAL A 182 2.70 -5.02 -19.39
CA VAL A 182 3.91 -5.53 -20.06
C VAL A 182 4.57 -4.39 -20.84
N GLU A 183 5.88 -4.24 -20.69
CA GLU A 183 6.70 -3.23 -21.37
C GLU A 183 7.93 -3.91 -22.00
N ALA A 184 8.29 -3.53 -23.22
CA ALA A 184 9.41 -4.11 -23.99
C ALA A 184 10.07 -3.05 -24.89
#